data_AF-A0AAU3USP7-F1
#
_entry.id   AF-A0AAU3USP7-F1
#
_cell.length_a   1.000
_cell.length_b   1.000
_cell.length_c   1.000
_cell.angle_alpha   90.00
_cell.angle_beta   90.00
_cell.angle_gamma   90.00
#
_symmetry.space_group_name_H-M   'P 1'
#
loop_
_entity.id
_entity.type
_entity.pdbx_description
1 polymer ?
#
loop_
_entity_poly.entity_id
_entity_poly.type
_entity_poly.pdbx_seq_one_letter_code
_entity_poly.pdbx_strand_id
1 'polypeptide(L)'
;MTSTVDQPGTHPAKVRTALITLPRLRTGRGRSDALVSPVAQSATPPAETRLAPPNLTVAEFAADTRHLLTRRGLQLSVRVAEFDDGSGCAVLVGDPERHRNPLVRIHSRCLYGDAFDSEDCDCGPELELALDKIQAAGAGVVLYLEQEGRGAGLTVKAQGLRLSERAGIDTFDSYARLGFDHDLRSFAYAAQFLTGVLGLSRIRLLTNNPRKAHTLAEHGLHVDTEALPTTPRNRRALRYLESKRRKAAHRLPSRGAWRLEIWGVRLGIAALALSGVGAILLLARELLIIHELLVLAVVFTHPVARAARLRVRMLTHRLGEQSLRR
;
A
#
# COMPACT_ATOMS: atom_id res chain seq x y z
N MET A 1 53.23 -50.82 -3.96
CA MET A 1 52.10 -50.29 -4.75
C MET A 1 50.99 -49.92 -3.78
N THR A 2 51.04 -48.69 -3.29
CA THR A 2 50.07 -48.12 -2.34
C THR A 2 49.47 -46.90 -3.03
N SER A 3 48.22 -47.00 -3.45
CA SER A 3 47.49 -45.91 -4.11
C SER A 3 46.39 -45.43 -3.17
N THR A 4 46.63 -44.25 -2.59
CA THR A 4 45.64 -43.38 -1.96
C THR A 4 44.64 -42.90 -3.00
N VAL A 5 43.34 -42.92 -2.68
CA VAL A 5 42.29 -42.25 -3.46
C VAL A 5 41.68 -41.16 -2.57
N ASP A 6 41.80 -39.95 -3.10
CA ASP A 6 41.50 -38.66 -2.50
C ASP A 6 40.00 -38.33 -2.58
N GLN A 7 39.45 -37.68 -1.55
CA GLN A 7 38.11 -37.10 -1.59
C GLN A 7 38.18 -35.63 -2.05
N PRO A 8 37.25 -35.14 -2.90
CA PRO A 8 37.21 -33.72 -3.25
C PRO A 8 36.43 -32.93 -2.19
N GLY A 9 37.16 -32.03 -1.52
CA GLY A 9 36.62 -31.06 -0.58
C GLY A 9 35.81 -29.94 -1.23
N THR A 10 34.79 -29.51 -0.51
CA THR A 10 33.94 -28.35 -0.79
C THR A 10 34.67 -27.03 -0.49
N HIS A 11 34.85 -26.18 -1.51
CA HIS A 11 35.26 -24.79 -1.35
C HIS A 11 34.08 -23.84 -1.64
N PRO A 12 33.83 -22.82 -0.79
CA PRO A 12 32.84 -21.80 -1.08
C PRO A 12 33.34 -20.81 -2.15
N ALA A 13 32.49 -20.55 -3.15
CA ALA A 13 32.77 -19.62 -4.24
C ALA A 13 32.90 -18.18 -3.73
N LYS A 14 34.02 -17.53 -4.08
CA LYS A 14 34.32 -16.12 -3.80
C LYS A 14 33.40 -15.20 -4.58
N VAL A 15 32.61 -14.39 -3.89
CA VAL A 15 31.87 -13.26 -4.45
C VAL A 15 32.87 -12.15 -4.85
N ARG A 16 32.95 -11.83 -6.15
CA ARG A 16 33.71 -10.68 -6.66
C ARG A 16 32.83 -9.43 -6.59
N THR A 17 33.16 -8.51 -5.68
CA THR A 17 32.60 -7.17 -5.62
C THR A 17 33.09 -6.35 -6.81
N ALA A 18 32.21 -6.03 -7.76
CA ALA A 18 32.49 -5.05 -8.81
C ALA A 18 32.23 -3.64 -8.26
N LEU A 19 33.29 -2.85 -8.09
CA LEU A 19 33.19 -1.41 -7.84
C LEU A 19 32.60 -0.73 -9.09
N ILE A 20 31.40 -0.16 -8.97
CA ILE A 20 30.84 0.72 -10.00
C ILE A 20 31.36 2.14 -9.73
N THR A 21 32.27 2.60 -10.58
CA THR A 21 32.76 3.98 -10.56
C THR A 21 31.72 4.91 -11.20
N LEU A 22 31.11 5.80 -10.41
CA LEU A 22 30.20 6.84 -10.92
C LEU A 22 31.01 7.95 -11.63
N PRO A 23 30.63 8.39 -12.84
CA PRO A 23 31.29 9.53 -13.48
C PRO A 23 30.86 10.85 -12.82
N ARG A 24 31.84 11.75 -12.64
CA ARG A 24 31.66 13.10 -12.08
C ARG A 24 30.73 13.95 -12.94
N LEU A 25 29.69 14.49 -12.32
CA LEU A 25 28.79 15.50 -12.92
C LEU A 25 29.57 16.79 -13.20
N ARG A 26 29.68 17.15 -14.48
CA ARG A 26 30.20 18.43 -14.94
C ARG A 26 29.04 19.42 -15.00
N THR A 27 29.09 20.48 -14.20
CA THR A 27 28.09 21.55 -14.19
C THR A 27 28.28 22.44 -15.41
N GLY A 28 27.29 22.44 -16.32
CA GLY A 28 27.23 23.35 -17.47
C GLY A 28 25.83 23.91 -17.63
N ARG A 29 25.70 25.24 -17.47
CA ARG A 29 24.49 26.01 -17.79
C ARG A 29 24.30 26.05 -19.31
N GLY A 30 23.11 25.69 -19.79
CA GLY A 30 22.68 25.92 -21.17
C GLY A 30 21.27 25.37 -21.42
N ARG A 31 20.30 26.26 -21.65
CA ARG A 31 18.93 25.95 -22.09
C ARG A 31 18.95 25.44 -23.54
N SER A 32 18.21 24.37 -23.81
CA SER A 32 17.15 24.27 -24.84
C SER A 32 16.96 22.81 -25.29
N ASP A 33 15.73 22.31 -25.17
CA ASP A 33 15.12 21.22 -25.96
C ASP A 33 16.02 20.07 -26.41
N ALA A 34 16.18 19.07 -25.55
CA ALA A 34 16.72 17.77 -25.91
C ALA A 34 15.64 16.69 -25.73
N LEU A 35 15.01 16.38 -26.87
CA LEU A 35 14.45 15.11 -27.30
C LEU A 35 14.58 13.97 -26.28
N VAL A 36 13.42 13.48 -25.83
CA VAL A 36 13.30 12.17 -25.19
C VAL A 36 13.72 11.13 -26.22
N SER A 37 14.94 10.59 -26.09
CA SER A 37 15.36 9.43 -26.88
C SER A 37 14.39 8.28 -26.62
N PRO A 38 13.90 7.59 -27.66
CA PRO A 38 13.10 6.40 -27.47
C PRO A 38 14.00 5.32 -26.86
N VAL A 39 13.58 4.77 -25.72
CA VAL A 39 14.14 3.51 -25.24
C VAL A 39 13.84 2.48 -26.31
N ALA A 40 14.89 2.00 -26.98
CA ALA A 40 14.80 1.00 -28.03
C ALA A 40 14.09 -0.25 -27.48
N GLN A 41 12.96 -0.57 -28.10
CA GLN A 41 12.23 -1.82 -27.88
C GLN A 41 12.97 -2.95 -28.62
N SER A 42 13.42 -3.93 -27.87
CA SER A 42 13.61 -5.29 -28.37
C SER A 42 13.39 -6.26 -27.20
N ALA A 43 12.13 -6.42 -26.85
CA ALA A 43 11.68 -7.59 -26.12
C ALA A 43 10.36 -8.02 -26.76
N THR A 44 10.44 -8.99 -27.67
CA THR A 44 9.32 -9.87 -27.97
C THR A 44 8.72 -10.30 -26.62
N PRO A 45 7.42 -10.13 -26.37
CA PRO A 45 6.84 -10.61 -25.12
C PRO A 45 7.15 -12.11 -25.05
N PRO A 46 7.69 -12.62 -23.92
CA PRO A 46 7.79 -14.05 -23.79
C PRO A 46 6.36 -14.58 -23.95
N ALA A 47 6.19 -15.52 -24.89
CA ALA A 47 5.01 -16.38 -24.93
C ALA A 47 4.70 -16.79 -23.50
N GLU A 48 3.42 -16.86 -23.10
CA GLU A 48 2.98 -17.30 -21.78
C GLU A 48 3.69 -18.61 -21.41
N THR A 49 4.88 -18.48 -20.81
CA THR A 49 5.53 -19.55 -20.13
C THR A 49 4.56 -19.78 -19.00
N ARG A 50 3.86 -20.92 -19.04
CA ARG A 50 3.37 -21.55 -17.82
C ARG A 50 4.59 -21.60 -16.92
N LEU A 51 4.76 -20.56 -16.10
CA LEU A 51 5.64 -20.59 -14.96
C LEU A 51 5.18 -21.85 -14.26
N ALA A 52 6.06 -22.87 -14.26
CA ALA A 52 5.83 -24.05 -13.45
C ALA A 52 5.47 -23.50 -12.07
N PRO A 53 4.36 -23.99 -11.46
CA PRO A 53 3.99 -23.52 -10.15
C PRO A 53 5.25 -23.61 -9.28
N PRO A 54 5.66 -22.54 -8.57
CA PRO A 54 6.73 -22.68 -7.61
C PRO A 54 6.32 -23.85 -6.72
N ASN A 55 7.27 -24.75 -6.48
CA ASN A 55 7.06 -25.89 -5.60
C ASN A 55 6.93 -25.35 -4.17
N LEU A 56 5.81 -24.70 -3.87
CA LEU A 56 5.34 -24.44 -2.51
C LEU A 56 5.02 -25.81 -1.93
N THR A 57 6.05 -26.47 -1.41
CA THR A 57 5.81 -27.62 -0.57
C THR A 57 5.12 -27.11 0.68
N VAL A 58 4.05 -27.81 1.09
CA VAL A 58 3.30 -27.60 2.34
C VAL A 58 4.24 -27.46 3.57
N ALA A 59 5.49 -27.91 3.46
CA ALA A 59 6.55 -27.83 4.46
C ALA A 59 6.93 -26.41 4.92
N GLU A 60 6.82 -25.36 4.09
CA GLU A 60 7.16 -23.98 4.53
C GLU A 60 6.01 -23.28 5.26
N PHE A 61 4.76 -23.67 4.97
CA PHE A 61 3.62 -23.32 5.82
C PHE A 61 3.66 -24.03 7.20
N ALA A 62 4.62 -24.95 7.41
CA ALA A 62 4.76 -25.70 8.64
C ALA A 62 5.60 -25.00 9.73
N ALA A 63 6.29 -23.89 9.43
CA ALA A 63 6.85 -23.04 10.47
C ALA A 63 5.69 -22.37 11.22
N ASP A 64 5.60 -22.56 12.54
CA ASP A 64 4.52 -21.99 13.34
C ASP A 64 4.68 -20.46 13.44
N THR A 65 4.13 -19.74 12.47
CA THR A 65 4.07 -18.27 12.44
C THR A 65 2.86 -17.73 13.19
N ARG A 66 2.14 -18.56 13.95
CA ARG A 66 0.93 -18.15 14.66
C ARG A 66 1.27 -17.14 15.76
N HIS A 67 0.64 -15.97 15.71
CA HIS A 67 0.76 -14.95 16.76
C HIS A 67 -0.52 -14.10 16.85
N LEU A 68 -0.54 -13.17 17.81
CA LEU A 68 -1.63 -12.21 17.96
C LEU A 68 -1.24 -10.87 17.33
N LEU A 69 -2.13 -10.35 16.48
CA LEU A 69 -2.05 -9.03 15.88
C LEU A 69 -3.19 -8.16 16.43
N THR A 70 -2.88 -6.98 16.97
CA THR A 70 -3.92 -6.05 17.44
C THR A 70 -4.31 -5.10 16.32
N ARG A 71 -5.59 -5.06 15.97
CA ARG A 71 -6.14 -4.11 15.00
C ARG A 71 -7.49 -3.57 15.46
N ARG A 72 -7.61 -2.23 15.48
CA ARG A 72 -8.81 -1.51 15.94
C ARG A 72 -9.34 -2.01 17.29
N GLY A 73 -8.42 -2.25 18.23
CA GLY A 73 -8.74 -2.70 19.59
C GLY A 73 -9.07 -4.19 19.73
N LEU A 74 -9.08 -4.96 18.64
CA LEU A 74 -9.31 -6.42 18.68
C LEU A 74 -8.01 -7.18 18.45
N GLN A 75 -7.81 -8.26 19.21
CA GLN A 75 -6.72 -9.21 18.98
C GLN A 75 -7.15 -10.26 17.96
N LEU A 76 -6.35 -10.42 16.93
CA LEU A 76 -6.56 -11.38 15.84
C LEU A 76 -5.46 -12.43 15.91
N SER A 77 -5.84 -13.71 15.95
CA SER A 77 -4.86 -14.77 15.68
C SER A 77 -4.53 -14.75 14.19
N VAL A 78 -3.25 -14.65 13.86
CA VAL A 78 -2.79 -14.60 12.47
C VAL A 78 -1.68 -15.61 12.22
N ARG A 79 -1.62 -16.12 10.99
CA ARG A 79 -0.47 -16.86 10.44
C ARG A 79 0.01 -16.16 9.18
N VAL A 80 1.32 -16.15 8.96
CA VAL A 80 1.95 -15.49 7.82
C VAL A 80 2.80 -16.50 7.07
N ALA A 81 2.77 -16.44 5.74
CA ALA A 81 3.67 -17.18 4.88
C ALA A 81 4.13 -16.27 3.73
N GLU A 82 5.41 -16.33 3.41
CA GLU A 82 5.97 -15.67 2.22
C GLU A 82 5.89 -16.64 1.04
N PHE A 83 5.88 -16.12 -0.19
CA PHE A 83 6.01 -16.94 -1.39
C PHE A 83 7.47 -17.02 -1.80
N ASP A 84 7.95 -18.22 -2.12
CA ASP A 84 9.37 -18.54 -2.32
C ASP A 84 10.01 -17.76 -3.47
N ASP A 85 9.21 -17.38 -4.46
CA ASP A 85 9.63 -16.57 -5.61
C ASP A 85 9.64 -15.06 -5.34
N GLY A 86 9.34 -14.65 -4.10
CA GLY A 86 9.23 -13.25 -3.70
C GLY A 86 8.02 -12.53 -4.30
N SER A 87 7.05 -13.26 -4.86
CA SER A 87 5.86 -12.67 -5.50
C SER A 87 4.86 -12.07 -4.51
N GLY A 88 5.07 -12.25 -3.20
CA GLY A 88 4.22 -11.69 -2.15
C GLY A 88 4.21 -12.52 -0.88
N CYS A 89 3.16 -12.32 -0.10
CA CYS A 89 2.88 -13.09 1.11
C CYS A 89 1.38 -13.34 1.30
N ALA A 90 1.07 -14.30 2.16
CA ALA A 90 -0.26 -14.61 2.65
C ALA A 90 -0.33 -14.31 4.15
N VAL A 91 -1.37 -13.59 4.56
CA VAL A 91 -1.74 -13.38 5.96
C VAL A 91 -3.10 -14.03 6.17
N LEU A 92 -3.13 -15.09 6.96
CA LEU A 92 -4.35 -15.77 7.38
C LEU A 92 -4.79 -15.18 8.71
N VAL A 93 -6.05 -14.80 8.80
CA VAL A 93 -6.71 -14.41 10.05
C VAL A 93 -7.54 -15.61 10.50
N GLY A 94 -7.37 -16.05 11.74
CA GLY A 94 -7.99 -17.27 12.27
C GLY A 94 -7.55 -18.53 11.51
N ASP A 95 -8.48 -19.45 11.33
CA ASP A 95 -8.27 -20.73 10.63
C ASP A 95 -9.19 -20.83 9.39
N PRO A 96 -8.95 -20.03 8.32
CA PRO A 96 -9.83 -19.94 7.16
C PRO A 96 -10.06 -21.28 6.44
N GLU A 97 -9.12 -22.21 6.51
CA GLU A 97 -9.23 -23.59 5.98
C GLU A 97 -10.33 -24.41 6.67
N ARG A 98 -10.76 -24.02 7.88
CA ARG A 98 -11.87 -24.67 8.59
C ARG A 98 -13.24 -24.14 8.16
N HIS A 99 -13.28 -23.10 7.32
CA HIS A 99 -14.51 -22.51 6.83
C HIS A 99 -14.83 -23.00 5.41
N ARG A 100 -16.11 -23.28 5.15
CA ARG A 100 -16.58 -23.69 3.81
C ARG A 100 -16.48 -22.59 2.75
N ASN A 101 -16.48 -21.32 3.17
CA ASN A 101 -16.54 -20.17 2.27
C ASN A 101 -15.86 -18.92 2.90
N PRO A 102 -14.54 -18.98 3.17
CA PRO A 102 -13.81 -17.91 3.85
C PRO A 102 -13.75 -16.64 2.99
N LEU A 103 -13.61 -15.49 3.66
CA LEU A 103 -13.32 -14.23 2.99
C LEU A 103 -11.88 -14.22 2.48
N VAL A 104 -11.67 -13.79 1.24
CA VAL A 104 -10.36 -13.69 0.63
C VAL A 104 -10.18 -12.33 -0.01
N ARG A 105 -9.06 -11.66 0.28
CA ARG A 105 -8.62 -10.45 -0.39
C ARG A 105 -7.30 -10.72 -1.10
N ILE A 106 -7.31 -10.65 -2.42
CA ILE A 106 -6.08 -10.55 -3.22
C ILE A 106 -5.78 -9.06 -3.38
N HIS A 107 -4.71 -8.58 -2.77
CA HIS A 107 -4.25 -7.20 -2.85
C HIS A 107 -2.98 -7.13 -3.68
N SER A 108 -2.97 -6.28 -4.72
CA SER A 108 -1.72 -5.99 -5.44
C SER A 108 -1.10 -4.77 -4.76
N ARG A 109 0.14 -4.89 -4.28
CA ARG A 109 0.84 -3.84 -3.56
C ARG A 109 0.70 -2.49 -4.25
N CYS A 110 0.41 -1.46 -3.45
CA CYS A 110 0.44 -0.08 -3.88
C CYS A 110 1.11 0.75 -2.80
N LEU A 111 2.42 0.98 -2.88
CA LEU A 111 3.18 1.71 -1.87
C LEU A 111 2.53 3.06 -1.52
N TYR A 112 2.11 3.80 -2.54
CA TYR A 112 1.50 5.12 -2.36
C TYR A 112 0.15 5.05 -1.64
N GLY A 113 -0.68 4.06 -1.95
CA GLY A 113 -1.99 3.92 -1.31
C GLY A 113 -1.89 3.28 0.08
N ASP A 114 -1.06 2.26 0.21
CA ASP A 114 -0.99 1.40 1.40
C ASP A 114 -0.16 2.03 2.52
N ALA A 115 0.95 2.71 2.18
CA ALA A 115 1.88 3.28 3.17
C ALA A 115 1.86 4.81 3.25
N PHE A 116 1.61 5.51 2.13
CA PHE A 116 1.61 6.97 2.09
C PHE A 116 0.22 7.61 2.18
N ASP A 117 -0.83 6.81 2.37
CA ASP A 117 -2.25 7.25 2.36
C ASP A 117 -2.58 8.16 1.16
N SER A 118 -2.11 7.78 -0.03
CA SER A 118 -2.36 8.58 -1.23
C SER A 118 -3.86 8.63 -1.54
N GLU A 119 -4.38 9.86 -1.59
CA GLU A 119 -5.76 10.14 -1.97
C GLU A 119 -6.06 10.00 -3.47
N ASP A 120 -5.02 9.77 -4.29
CA ASP A 120 -5.10 9.70 -5.75
C ASP A 120 -5.58 8.32 -6.26
N CYS A 121 -5.68 7.33 -5.37
CA CYS A 121 -6.16 5.99 -5.69
C CYS A 121 -7.07 5.44 -4.57
N ASP A 122 -7.66 4.28 -4.81
CA ASP A 122 -8.52 3.55 -3.88
C ASP A 122 -7.83 2.36 -3.20
N CYS A 123 -6.54 2.12 -3.46
CA CYS A 123 -5.85 0.91 -2.98
C CYS A 123 -5.84 0.81 -1.44
N GLY A 124 -5.46 1.89 -0.74
CA GLY A 124 -5.45 1.94 0.72
C GLY A 124 -6.86 1.73 1.31
N PRO A 125 -7.87 2.54 0.90
CA PRO A 125 -9.26 2.34 1.33
C PRO A 125 -9.82 0.94 1.03
N GLU A 126 -9.49 0.34 -0.12
CA GLU A 126 -9.90 -1.04 -0.42
C GLU A 126 -9.25 -2.06 0.53
N LEU A 127 -7.98 -1.89 0.87
CA LEU A 127 -7.27 -2.77 1.80
C LEU A 127 -7.85 -2.66 3.21
N GLU A 128 -8.07 -1.43 3.70
CA GLU A 128 -8.68 -1.17 5.00
C GLU A 128 -10.07 -1.79 5.12
N LEU A 129 -10.93 -1.59 4.11
CA LEU A 129 -12.28 -2.18 4.09
C LEU A 129 -12.23 -3.71 4.05
N ALA A 130 -11.27 -4.28 3.32
CA ALA A 130 -11.11 -5.73 3.27
C ALA A 130 -10.67 -6.30 4.62
N LEU A 131 -9.71 -5.64 5.28
CA LEU A 131 -9.25 -6.00 6.62
C LEU A 131 -10.38 -5.87 7.65
N ASP A 132 -11.21 -4.83 7.59
CA ASP A 132 -12.40 -4.67 8.44
C ASP A 132 -13.38 -5.84 8.29
N LYS A 133 -13.68 -6.22 7.05
CA LYS A 133 -14.58 -7.35 6.75
C LYS A 133 -14.00 -8.68 7.27
N ILE A 134 -12.71 -8.92 7.04
CA ILE A 134 -12.04 -10.16 7.50
C ILE A 134 -11.98 -10.20 9.03
N GLN A 135 -11.62 -9.09 9.67
CA GLN A 135 -11.62 -8.95 11.13
C GLN A 135 -13.01 -9.22 11.72
N ALA A 136 -14.08 -8.65 11.13
CA ALA A 136 -15.45 -8.88 11.58
C ALA A 136 -15.90 -10.33 11.38
N ALA A 137 -15.41 -11.02 10.34
CA ALA A 137 -15.70 -12.43 10.12
C ALA A 137 -14.93 -13.37 11.06
N GLY A 138 -13.84 -12.89 11.69
CA GLY A 138 -12.97 -13.68 12.55
C GLY A 138 -12.06 -14.68 11.81
N ALA A 139 -12.30 -14.92 10.53
CA ALA A 139 -11.48 -15.76 9.69
C ALA A 139 -11.43 -15.28 8.22
N GLY A 140 -10.26 -15.35 7.61
CA GLY A 140 -10.08 -15.00 6.20
C GLY A 140 -8.62 -15.00 5.76
N VAL A 141 -8.40 -14.68 4.49
CA VAL A 141 -7.07 -14.67 3.85
C VAL A 141 -6.83 -13.33 3.18
N VAL A 142 -5.66 -12.75 3.41
CA VAL A 142 -5.13 -11.62 2.63
C VAL A 142 -3.90 -12.10 1.88
N LEU A 143 -3.96 -12.12 0.55
CA LEU A 143 -2.81 -12.36 -0.31
C LEU A 143 -2.27 -11.02 -0.78
N TYR A 144 -1.13 -10.60 -0.24
CA TYR A 144 -0.49 -9.33 -0.55
C TYR A 144 0.61 -9.57 -1.60
N LEU A 145 0.28 -9.33 -2.87
CA LEU A 145 1.14 -9.63 -4.01
C LEU A 145 2.04 -8.44 -4.35
N GLU A 146 3.32 -8.71 -4.59
CA GLU A 146 4.38 -7.77 -4.98
C GLU A 146 4.25 -7.30 -6.44
N GLN A 147 3.06 -6.82 -6.81
CA GLN A 147 2.66 -6.46 -8.16
C GLN A 147 2.40 -4.96 -8.32
N GLU A 148 3.36 -4.15 -7.88
CA GLU A 148 3.27 -2.70 -7.94
C GLU A 148 3.12 -2.21 -9.39
N GLY A 149 2.40 -1.10 -9.58
CA GLY A 149 2.26 -0.46 -10.87
C GLY A 149 1.61 -1.37 -11.91
N ARG A 150 0.69 -2.27 -11.51
CA ARG A 150 0.06 -3.30 -12.37
C ARG A 150 1.07 -4.30 -12.94
N GLY A 151 2.08 -4.65 -12.15
CA GLY A 151 3.14 -5.58 -12.54
C GLY A 151 4.31 -4.91 -13.26
N ALA A 152 4.22 -3.63 -13.61
CA ALA A 152 5.33 -2.90 -14.25
C ALA A 152 6.35 -2.32 -13.24
N GLY A 153 6.05 -2.37 -11.94
CA GLY A 153 6.91 -1.89 -10.88
C GLY A 153 6.75 -0.39 -10.54
N LEU A 154 7.38 0.00 -9.44
CA LEU A 154 7.23 1.33 -8.84
C LEU A 154 7.79 2.46 -9.72
N THR A 155 8.95 2.24 -10.34
CA THR A 155 9.58 3.25 -11.21
C THR A 155 8.73 3.55 -12.43
N VAL A 156 8.16 2.51 -13.07
CA VAL A 156 7.26 2.69 -14.22
C VAL A 156 5.97 3.38 -13.79
N LYS A 157 5.41 3.04 -12.63
CA LYS A 157 4.28 3.77 -12.04
C LYS A 157 4.58 5.26 -11.90
N ALA A 158 5.73 5.63 -11.35
CA ALA A 158 6.12 7.03 -11.19
C ALA A 158 6.27 7.74 -12.55
N GLN A 159 6.87 7.08 -13.54
CA GLN A 159 6.96 7.60 -14.91
C GLN A 159 5.59 7.79 -15.56
N GLY A 160 4.68 6.82 -15.40
CA GLY A 160 3.31 6.88 -15.91
C GLY A 160 2.50 8.00 -15.26
N LEU A 161 2.62 8.19 -13.95
CA LEU A 161 2.00 9.32 -13.24
C LEU A 161 2.55 10.66 -13.74
N ARG A 162 3.88 10.81 -13.85
CA ARG A 162 4.50 12.01 -14.40
C ARG A 162 4.02 12.32 -15.82
N LEU A 163 3.91 11.29 -16.67
CA LEU A 163 3.42 11.46 -18.05
C LEU A 163 1.94 11.83 -18.08
N SER A 164 1.12 11.20 -17.23
CA SER A 164 -0.30 11.52 -17.06
C SER A 164 -0.49 12.99 -16.66
N GLU A 165 0.31 13.49 -15.72
CA GLU A 165 0.26 14.88 -15.26
C GLU A 165 0.67 15.86 -16.36
N ARG A 166 1.75 15.58 -17.09
CA ARG A 166 2.25 16.47 -18.16
C ARG A 166 1.34 16.51 -19.38
N ALA A 167 0.76 15.36 -19.75
CA ALA A 167 -0.04 15.23 -20.96
C ALA A 167 -1.55 15.33 -20.72
N GLY A 168 -2.01 15.37 -19.47
CA GLY A 168 -3.44 15.39 -19.13
C GLY A 168 -4.19 14.11 -19.49
N ILE A 169 -3.48 12.97 -19.58
CA ILE A 169 -4.05 11.67 -19.96
C ILE A 169 -4.25 10.76 -18.74
N ASP A 170 -5.00 9.68 -18.90
CA ASP A 170 -5.14 8.69 -17.83
C ASP A 170 -3.97 7.70 -17.78
N THR A 171 -3.88 6.96 -16.67
CA THR A 171 -2.76 6.06 -16.43
C THR A 171 -2.70 4.91 -17.42
N PHE A 172 -3.83 4.46 -17.98
CA PHE A 172 -3.82 3.40 -18.99
C PHE A 172 -3.18 3.90 -20.29
N ASP A 173 -3.50 5.12 -20.70
CA ASP A 173 -2.92 5.74 -21.89
C ASP A 173 -1.44 6.07 -21.67
N SER A 174 -1.07 6.51 -20.46
CA SER A 174 0.34 6.74 -20.12
C SER A 174 1.16 5.46 -20.19
N TYR A 175 0.61 4.32 -19.79
CA TYR A 175 1.30 3.03 -19.83
C TYR A 175 1.52 2.57 -21.27
N ALA A 176 0.49 2.70 -22.11
CA ALA A 176 0.60 2.41 -23.54
C ALA A 176 1.68 3.30 -24.21
N ARG A 177 1.75 4.59 -23.87
CA ARG A 177 2.80 5.49 -24.37
C ARG A 177 4.20 5.15 -23.86
N LEU A 178 4.31 4.50 -22.70
CA LEU A 178 5.57 3.98 -22.17
C LEU A 178 5.91 2.59 -22.74
N GLY A 179 5.07 2.01 -23.61
CA GLY A 179 5.29 0.71 -24.22
C GLY A 179 4.92 -0.48 -23.33
N PHE A 180 4.09 -0.28 -22.31
CA PHE A 180 3.61 -1.35 -21.42
C PHE A 180 2.15 -1.69 -21.71
N ASP A 181 1.82 -2.98 -21.52
CA ASP A 181 0.43 -3.41 -21.50
C ASP A 181 -0.36 -2.75 -20.37
N HIS A 182 -1.68 -2.71 -20.55
CA HIS A 182 -2.59 -2.08 -19.59
C HIS A 182 -2.58 -2.76 -18.22
N ASP A 183 -2.19 -4.04 -18.14
CA ASP A 183 -2.12 -4.80 -16.90
C ASP A 183 -1.29 -6.09 -17.05
N LEU A 184 -0.12 -6.15 -16.42
CA LEU A 184 0.83 -7.28 -16.50
C LEU A 184 0.69 -8.26 -15.32
N ARG A 185 -0.35 -8.10 -14.49
CA ARG A 185 -0.51 -8.91 -13.27
C ARG A 185 -1.02 -10.31 -13.57
N SER A 186 -0.43 -11.29 -12.89
CA SER A 186 -0.93 -12.66 -12.83
C SER A 186 -1.57 -12.95 -11.47
N PHE A 187 -2.72 -13.63 -11.46
CA PHE A 187 -3.36 -14.11 -10.23
C PHE A 187 -3.33 -15.65 -10.10
N ALA A 188 -2.58 -16.33 -10.98
CA ALA A 188 -2.45 -17.78 -10.98
C ALA A 188 -1.85 -18.28 -9.65
N TYR A 189 -0.79 -17.63 -9.17
CA TYR A 189 -0.17 -17.92 -7.86
C TYR A 189 -1.16 -17.85 -6.71
N ALA A 190 -2.01 -16.81 -6.69
CA ALA A 190 -3.03 -16.67 -5.67
C ALA A 190 -4.02 -17.84 -5.72
N ALA A 191 -4.43 -18.27 -6.91
CA ALA A 191 -5.32 -19.41 -7.05
C ALA A 191 -4.65 -20.72 -6.59
N GLN A 192 -3.40 -20.97 -7.00
CA GLN A 192 -2.62 -22.14 -6.61
C GLN A 192 -2.38 -22.22 -5.11
N PHE A 193 -2.10 -21.08 -4.45
CA PHE A 193 -1.95 -21.04 -3.00
C PHE A 193 -3.27 -21.40 -2.30
N LEU A 194 -4.38 -20.82 -2.73
CA LEU A 194 -5.70 -21.07 -2.13
C LEU A 194 -6.15 -22.53 -2.30
N THR A 195 -5.92 -23.13 -3.47
CA THR A 195 -6.34 -24.53 -3.73
C THR A 195 -5.33 -25.54 -3.22
N GLY A 196 -4.04 -25.37 -3.54
CA GLY A 196 -3.00 -26.36 -3.27
C GLY A 196 -2.49 -26.34 -1.83
N VAL A 197 -2.29 -25.15 -1.26
CA VAL A 197 -1.73 -25.01 0.10
C VAL A 197 -2.85 -25.00 1.14
N LEU A 198 -3.90 -24.20 0.94
CA LEU A 198 -5.01 -24.11 1.91
C LEU A 198 -6.13 -25.13 1.69
N GLY A 199 -6.13 -25.85 0.56
CA GLY A 199 -7.16 -26.85 0.27
C GLY A 199 -8.56 -26.26 0.05
N LEU A 200 -8.67 -24.98 -0.28
CA LEU A 200 -9.96 -24.31 -0.46
C LEU A 200 -10.56 -24.64 -1.83
N SER A 201 -11.85 -24.94 -1.85
CA SER A 201 -12.63 -25.18 -3.08
C SER A 201 -13.66 -24.09 -3.38
N ARG A 202 -14.02 -23.28 -2.37
CA ARG A 202 -14.96 -22.15 -2.49
C ARG A 202 -14.52 -20.98 -1.62
N ILE A 203 -14.65 -19.76 -2.13
CA ILE A 203 -14.27 -18.53 -1.41
C ILE A 203 -15.25 -17.39 -1.68
N ARG A 204 -15.28 -16.42 -0.75
CA ARG A 204 -15.86 -15.08 -0.95
C ARG A 204 -14.76 -14.08 -1.26
N LEU A 205 -14.59 -13.76 -2.53
CA LEU A 205 -13.52 -12.88 -3.00
C LEU A 205 -13.95 -11.41 -2.88
N LEU A 206 -13.25 -10.67 -2.02
CA LEU A 206 -13.39 -9.23 -1.83
C LEU A 206 -12.73 -8.47 -2.99
N THR A 207 -13.48 -8.20 -4.07
CA THR A 207 -12.95 -7.58 -5.27
C THR A 207 -13.96 -6.79 -6.11
N ASN A 208 -13.46 -5.72 -6.73
CA ASN A 208 -14.14 -5.00 -7.81
C ASN A 208 -13.61 -5.40 -9.20
N ASN A 209 -12.55 -6.20 -9.26
CA ASN A 209 -11.87 -6.58 -10.51
C ASN A 209 -12.35 -7.96 -10.98
N PRO A 210 -13.13 -8.05 -12.08
CA PRO A 210 -13.62 -9.34 -12.58
C PRO A 210 -12.49 -10.27 -13.02
N ARG A 211 -11.33 -9.75 -13.45
CA ARG A 211 -10.19 -10.59 -13.87
C ARG A 211 -9.66 -11.45 -12.73
N LYS A 212 -9.67 -10.95 -11.49
CA LYS A 212 -9.28 -11.76 -10.32
C LYS A 212 -10.21 -12.95 -10.14
N ALA A 213 -11.52 -12.71 -10.20
CA ALA A 213 -12.52 -13.77 -10.06
C ALA A 213 -12.42 -14.80 -11.19
N HIS A 214 -12.25 -14.33 -12.43
CA HIS A 214 -12.07 -15.19 -13.60
C HIS A 214 -10.84 -16.09 -13.48
N THR A 215 -9.67 -15.50 -13.21
CA THR A 215 -8.43 -16.28 -13.09
C THR A 215 -8.54 -17.34 -11.98
N LEU A 216 -9.16 -17.03 -10.85
CA LEU A 216 -9.36 -18.00 -9.78
C LEU A 216 -10.33 -19.12 -10.20
N ALA A 217 -11.41 -18.79 -10.90
CA ALA A 217 -12.36 -19.77 -11.41
C ALA A 217 -11.73 -20.72 -12.45
N GLU A 218 -10.87 -20.20 -13.34
CA GLU A 218 -10.11 -21.03 -14.30
C GLU A 218 -9.16 -22.03 -13.62
N HIS A 219 -8.75 -21.73 -12.38
CA HIS A 219 -7.92 -22.61 -11.56
C HIS A 219 -8.74 -23.51 -10.63
N GLY A 220 -10.05 -23.65 -10.87
CA GLY A 220 -10.92 -24.61 -10.18
C GLY A 220 -11.56 -24.11 -8.88
N LEU A 221 -11.46 -22.82 -8.54
CA LEU A 221 -12.15 -22.26 -7.37
C LEU A 221 -13.58 -21.83 -7.69
N HIS A 222 -14.52 -22.17 -6.81
CA HIS A 222 -15.84 -21.53 -6.80
C HIS A 222 -15.73 -20.15 -6.13
N VAL A 223 -15.92 -19.08 -6.92
CA VAL A 223 -15.70 -17.70 -6.45
C VAL A 223 -17.02 -16.94 -6.33
N ASP A 224 -17.44 -16.69 -5.10
CA ASP A 224 -18.50 -15.73 -4.79
C ASP A 224 -17.88 -14.33 -4.67
N THR A 225 -18.22 -13.39 -5.55
CA THR A 225 -17.62 -12.03 -5.49
C THR A 225 -18.38 -11.12 -4.52
N GLU A 226 -17.65 -10.51 -3.60
CA GLU A 226 -18.14 -9.42 -2.74
C GLU A 226 -17.45 -8.11 -3.13
N ALA A 227 -18.23 -7.06 -3.41
CA ALA A 227 -17.70 -5.77 -3.80
C ALA A 227 -17.01 -5.03 -2.63
N LEU A 228 -16.02 -4.21 -2.95
CA LEU A 228 -15.34 -3.30 -2.03
C LEU A 228 -15.56 -1.86 -2.50
N PRO A 229 -16.77 -1.30 -2.31
CA PRO A 229 -17.04 0.06 -2.76
C PRO A 229 -16.15 1.05 -2.00
N THR A 230 -15.51 1.94 -2.75
CA THR A 230 -14.74 3.07 -2.22
C THR A 230 -15.24 4.36 -2.85
N THR A 231 -15.05 5.45 -2.10
CA THR A 231 -15.43 6.79 -2.53
C THR A 231 -14.19 7.58 -2.94
N PRO A 232 -14.15 8.18 -4.15
CA PRO A 232 -13.00 8.94 -4.60
C PRO A 232 -12.79 10.16 -3.69
N ARG A 233 -11.58 10.28 -3.12
CA ARG A 233 -11.21 11.39 -2.22
C ARG A 233 -10.92 12.69 -2.97
N ASN A 234 -10.50 12.62 -4.23
CA ASN A 234 -10.21 13.80 -5.04
C ASN A 234 -10.52 13.60 -6.54
N ARG A 235 -10.29 14.64 -7.35
CA ARG A 235 -10.54 14.60 -8.81
C ARG A 235 -9.64 13.62 -9.56
N ARG A 236 -8.41 13.39 -9.10
CA ARG A 236 -7.48 12.44 -9.71
C ARG A 236 -7.97 11.01 -9.48
N ALA A 237 -8.34 10.68 -8.25
CA ALA A 237 -8.98 9.40 -7.91
C ALA A 237 -10.26 9.17 -8.71
N LEU A 238 -11.13 10.17 -8.83
CA LEU A 238 -12.35 10.06 -9.64
C LEU A 238 -12.04 9.65 -11.09
N ARG A 239 -11.10 10.34 -11.74
CA ARG A 239 -10.67 10.00 -13.11
C ARG A 239 -10.07 8.60 -13.19
N TYR A 240 -9.23 8.24 -12.22
CA TYR A 240 -8.60 6.92 -12.14
C TYR A 240 -9.64 5.79 -12.03
N LEU A 241 -10.61 5.92 -11.13
CA LEU A 241 -11.70 4.95 -10.94
C LEU A 241 -12.58 4.83 -12.18
N GLU A 242 -12.83 5.94 -12.88
CA GLU A 242 -13.56 5.89 -14.15
C GLU A 242 -12.79 5.18 -15.26
N SER A 243 -11.48 5.41 -15.37
CA SER A 243 -10.65 4.67 -16.31
C SER A 243 -10.61 3.19 -15.96
N LYS A 244 -10.55 2.81 -14.67
CA LYS A 244 -10.72 1.41 -14.23
C LYS A 244 -12.05 0.81 -14.69
N ARG A 245 -13.15 1.54 -14.54
CA ARG A 245 -14.48 1.10 -15.00
C ARG A 245 -14.52 0.92 -16.52
N ARG A 246 -14.09 1.93 -17.29
CA ARG A 246 -14.18 1.93 -18.76
C ARG A 246 -13.22 0.96 -19.44
N LYS A 247 -11.97 0.90 -18.97
CA LYS A 247 -10.88 0.19 -19.65
C LYS A 247 -10.56 -1.18 -19.07
N ALA A 248 -10.98 -1.46 -17.83
CA ALA A 248 -10.72 -2.75 -17.16
C ALA A 248 -11.98 -3.37 -16.54
N ALA A 249 -13.17 -2.93 -16.97
CA ALA A 249 -14.47 -3.48 -16.57
C ALA A 249 -14.68 -3.64 -15.04
N HIS A 250 -14.04 -2.79 -14.22
CA HIS A 250 -14.19 -2.88 -12.77
C HIS A 250 -15.63 -2.52 -12.36
N ARG A 251 -16.19 -3.32 -11.45
CA ARG A 251 -17.52 -3.13 -10.86
C ARG A 251 -17.43 -2.09 -9.75
N LEU A 252 -17.58 -0.81 -10.10
CA LEU A 252 -17.46 0.33 -9.19
C LEU A 252 -18.77 1.14 -9.12
N PRO A 253 -19.13 1.71 -7.94
CA PRO A 253 -20.34 2.52 -7.79
C PRO A 253 -20.43 3.62 -8.84
N SER A 254 -21.64 3.97 -9.30
CA SER A 254 -21.81 5.00 -10.33
C SER A 254 -21.41 6.39 -9.81
N ARG A 255 -21.17 7.36 -10.73
CA ARG A 255 -20.95 8.76 -10.34
C ARG A 255 -22.10 9.32 -9.49
N GLY A 256 -23.33 8.90 -9.77
CA GLY A 256 -24.52 9.28 -9.00
C GLY A 256 -24.46 8.74 -7.57
N ALA A 257 -24.06 7.46 -7.41
CA ALA A 257 -23.91 6.84 -6.10
C ALA A 257 -22.87 7.57 -5.25
N TRP A 258 -21.68 7.86 -5.79
CA TRP A 258 -20.65 8.63 -5.07
C TRP A 258 -21.13 10.02 -4.66
N ARG A 259 -21.90 10.71 -5.51
CA ARG A 259 -22.49 12.02 -5.16
C ARG A 259 -23.44 11.89 -3.99
N LEU A 260 -24.37 10.93 -4.03
CA LEU A 260 -25.34 10.73 -2.96
C LEU A 260 -24.65 10.40 -1.62
N GLU A 261 -23.60 9.59 -1.64
CA GLU A 261 -22.82 9.27 -0.45
C GLU A 261 -22.12 10.51 0.14
N ILE A 262 -21.43 11.30 -0.70
CA ILE A 262 -20.77 12.54 -0.28
C ILE A 262 -21.78 13.56 0.28
N TRP A 263 -22.94 13.69 -0.38
CA TRP A 263 -24.01 14.57 0.08
C TRP A 263 -24.64 14.06 1.38
N GLY A 264 -24.86 12.76 1.51
CA GLY A 264 -25.38 12.13 2.72
C GLY A 264 -24.48 12.39 3.93
N VAL A 265 -23.17 12.21 3.77
CA VAL A 265 -22.18 12.52 4.84
C VAL A 265 -22.22 14.00 5.20
N ARG A 266 -22.25 14.90 4.20
CA ARG A 266 -22.32 16.35 4.43
C ARG A 266 -23.59 16.78 5.16
N LEU A 267 -24.74 16.23 4.76
CA LEU A 267 -26.01 16.46 5.42
C LEU A 267 -25.99 15.92 6.85
N GLY A 268 -25.41 14.73 7.06
CA GLY A 268 -25.23 14.16 8.40
C GLY A 268 -24.36 15.02 9.31
N ILE A 269 -23.22 15.53 8.81
CA ILE A 269 -22.35 16.44 9.57
C ILE A 269 -23.08 17.76 9.86
N ALA A 270 -23.78 18.33 8.88
CA ALA A 270 -24.55 19.56 9.08
C ALA A 270 -25.68 19.36 10.11
N ALA A 271 -26.41 18.25 10.03
CA ALA A 271 -27.44 17.89 10.99
C ALA A 271 -26.85 17.68 12.40
N LEU A 272 -25.71 17.00 12.52
CA LEU A 272 -25.02 16.83 13.79
C LEU A 272 -24.57 18.18 14.37
N ALA A 273 -23.95 19.04 13.57
CA ALA A 273 -23.52 20.37 13.98
C ALA A 273 -24.69 21.27 14.43
N LEU A 274 -25.86 21.12 13.79
CA LEU A 274 -27.10 21.83 14.14
C LEU A 274 -27.89 21.16 15.27
N SER A 275 -27.52 19.94 15.68
CA SER A 275 -28.15 19.24 16.79
C SER A 275 -27.66 19.78 18.15
N GLY A 276 -28.44 19.57 19.21
CA GLY A 276 -28.00 19.88 20.58
C GLY A 276 -26.70 19.17 20.97
N VAL A 277 -26.45 17.97 20.44
CA VAL A 277 -25.20 17.22 20.65
C VAL A 277 -24.01 17.92 19.99
N GLY A 278 -24.19 18.45 18.77
CA GLY A 278 -23.16 19.22 18.08
C GLY A 278 -22.77 20.50 18.82
N ALA A 279 -23.76 21.23 19.33
CA ALA A 279 -23.53 22.41 20.15
C ALA A 279 -22.73 22.09 21.43
N ILE A 280 -23.06 20.97 22.10
CA ILE A 280 -22.33 20.51 23.29
C ILE A 280 -20.88 20.15 22.94
N LEU A 281 -20.64 19.44 21.84
CA LEU A 281 -19.28 19.07 21.41
C LEU A 281 -18.43 20.29 21.04
N LEU A 282 -19.03 21.30 20.40
CA LEU A 282 -18.34 22.56 20.09
C LEU A 282 -18.00 23.33 21.37
N LEU A 283 -18.93 23.44 22.32
CA LEU A 283 -18.68 24.06 23.63
C LEU A 283 -17.60 23.32 24.42
N ALA A 284 -17.61 21.98 24.42
CA ALA A 284 -16.59 21.17 25.07
C ALA A 284 -15.19 21.39 24.47
N ARG A 285 -15.11 21.54 23.14
CA ARG A 285 -13.86 21.87 22.45
C ARG A 285 -13.36 23.26 22.83
N GLU A 286 -14.21 24.28 22.85
CA GLU A 286 -13.84 25.63 23.27
C GLU A 286 -13.36 25.66 24.73
N LEU A 287 -14.04 24.95 25.64
CA LEU A 287 -13.61 24.81 27.03
C LEU A 287 -12.24 24.13 27.15
N LEU A 288 -11.96 23.10 26.35
CA LEU A 288 -10.66 22.43 26.33
C LEU A 288 -9.54 23.38 25.85
N ILE A 289 -9.80 24.17 24.81
CA ILE A 289 -8.86 25.18 24.30
C ILE A 289 -8.60 26.24 25.38
N ILE A 290 -9.65 26.75 26.04
CA ILE A 290 -9.53 27.72 27.14
C ILE A 290 -8.71 27.12 28.29
N HIS A 291 -8.95 25.85 28.63
CA HIS A 291 -8.18 25.15 29.66
C HIS A 291 -6.68 25.05 29.29
N GLU A 292 -6.35 24.67 28.06
CA GLU A 292 -4.95 24.65 27.61
C GLU A 292 -4.30 26.03 27.66
N LEU A 293 -5.01 27.08 27.25
CA LEU A 293 -4.53 28.47 27.31
C LEU A 293 -4.32 28.95 28.76
N LEU A 294 -5.20 28.57 29.69
CA LEU A 294 -5.06 28.87 31.11
C LEU A 294 -3.86 28.16 31.73
N VAL A 295 -3.67 26.87 31.42
CA VAL A 295 -2.50 26.10 31.86
C VAL A 295 -1.21 26.76 31.35
N LEU A 296 -1.17 27.13 30.05
CA LEU A 296 -0.05 27.87 29.47
C LEU A 296 0.17 29.20 30.19
N ALA A 297 -0.88 30.00 30.40
CA ALA A 297 -0.78 31.28 31.10
C ALA A 297 -0.19 31.11 32.51
N VAL A 298 -0.68 30.15 33.29
CA VAL A 298 -0.17 29.84 34.63
C VAL A 298 1.31 29.45 34.60
N VAL A 299 1.70 28.55 33.69
CA VAL A 299 3.11 28.15 33.49
C VAL A 299 3.99 29.36 33.13
N PHE A 300 3.49 30.26 32.27
CA PHE A 300 4.20 31.45 31.83
C PHE A 300 4.20 32.59 32.87
N THR A 301 3.25 32.66 33.79
CA THR A 301 3.24 33.64 34.89
C THR A 301 3.88 33.12 36.16
N HIS A 302 4.19 31.82 36.23
CA HIS A 302 4.76 31.20 37.43
C HIS A 302 6.09 31.88 37.82
N PRO A 303 6.27 32.29 39.08
CA PRO A 303 7.42 33.08 39.53
C PRO A 303 8.77 32.41 39.24
N VAL A 304 8.82 31.07 39.25
CA VAL A 304 10.00 30.28 38.88
C VAL A 304 10.35 30.44 37.39
N ALA A 305 9.36 30.37 36.48
CA ALA A 305 9.55 30.57 35.05
C ALA A 305 9.89 32.03 34.69
N ARG A 306 9.41 32.98 35.49
CA ARG A 306 9.78 34.41 35.40
C ARG A 306 11.22 34.65 35.86
N ALA A 307 11.64 34.05 36.98
CA ALA A 307 13.00 34.12 37.49
C ALA A 307 14.03 33.46 36.55
N ALA A 308 13.68 32.31 35.96
CA ALA A 308 14.51 31.64 34.95
C ALA A 308 14.76 32.53 33.71
N ARG A 309 13.71 33.20 33.21
CA ARG A 309 13.85 34.13 32.07
C ARG A 309 14.68 35.37 32.42
N LEU A 310 14.53 35.93 33.61
CA LEU A 310 15.38 37.05 34.07
C LEU A 310 16.85 36.63 34.18
N ARG A 311 17.14 35.42 34.69
CA ARG A 311 18.52 34.88 34.74
C ARG A 311 19.12 34.69 33.36
N VAL A 312 18.37 34.11 32.41
CA VAL A 312 18.84 33.95 31.02
C VAL A 312 19.11 35.30 30.37
N ARG A 313 18.22 36.29 30.56
CA ARG A 313 18.39 37.64 30.00
C ARG A 313 19.58 38.39 30.60
N MET A 314 19.85 38.21 31.90
CA MET A 314 21.05 38.76 32.54
C MET A 314 22.33 38.07 32.05
N LEU A 315 22.30 36.75 31.84
CA LEU A 315 23.43 35.99 31.28
C LEU A 315 23.76 36.42 29.86
N THR A 316 22.75 36.62 29.00
CA THR A 316 22.95 37.11 27.63
C THR A 316 23.47 38.55 27.60
N HIS A 317 23.05 39.41 28.54
CA HIS A 317 23.57 40.77 28.65
C HIS A 317 25.05 40.80 29.07
N ARG A 318 25.43 39.99 30.07
CA ARG A 318 26.84 39.87 30.51
C ARG A 318 27.76 39.31 29.42
N LEU A 319 27.28 38.34 28.64
CA LEU A 319 28.05 37.79 27.51
C LEU A 319 28.20 38.80 26.36
N GLY A 320 27.18 39.63 26.11
CA GLY A 320 27.24 40.73 25.14
C GLY A 320 28.22 41.84 25.55
N GLU A 321 28.27 42.21 26.83
CA GLU A 321 29.22 43.22 27.33
C GLU A 321 30.68 42.72 27.33
N GLN A 322 30.92 41.42 27.54
CA GLN A 322 32.27 40.84 27.41
C GLN A 322 32.75 40.74 25.95
N SER A 323 31.82 40.60 25.00
CA SER A 323 32.12 40.61 23.55
C SER A 323 32.50 41.98 23.02
N LEU A 324 32.12 43.08 23.69
CA LEU A 324 32.43 44.46 23.29
C LEU A 324 33.73 45.00 23.92
N ARG A 325 34.36 44.24 24.82
CA ARG A 325 35.62 44.59 25.52
C ARG A 325 36.84 43.79 25.06
N ARG A 326 36.71 42.96 24.03
CA ARG A 326 37.81 42.31 23.30
C ARG A 326 37.84 42.84 21.88
#